data_AF-X1IV44-F1
#
_entry.id   AF-X1IV44-F1
#
_cell.length_a   1.000
_cell.length_b   1.000
_cell.length_c   1.000
_cell.angle_alpha   90.00
_cell.angle_beta   90.00
_cell.angle_gamma   90.00
#
_symmetry.space_group_name_H-M   'P 1'
#
loop_
_entity.id
_entity.type
_entity.pdbx_description
1 polymer ?
#
loop_
_entity_poly.entity_id
_entity_poly.type
_entity_poly.pdbx_seq_one_letter_code
_entity_poly.pdbx_strand_id
1 'polypeptide(L)'
;LKIGKDRGGFSKEDIIELLVFAKEHFIEVIPVFQTIGHWDNILNNPDYWEYGEFPGSNSLNIANEKIYELLDEMIGELSTAFSSEYFHIGADESWDVGKLGSREMVENIGIGQAYLNHYKKVYEIVKKYGYKKVIIYHDILYKYKEVLEGLPKDVIIMYWKYNTHKNHSRKNKSIKSIFSNFLIPIIAPARGYFSNYSISITKFD
;
A
#
# COMPACT_ATOMS: atom_id res chain seq x y z
N LEU A 1 -13.54 1.38 16.79
CA LEU A 1 -13.49 2.56 15.87
C LEU A 1 -14.76 2.56 15.00
N LYS A 2 -15.23 3.71 14.51
CA LYS A 2 -16.35 3.81 13.53
C LYS A 2 -15.85 3.92 12.08
N ILE A 3 -14.74 3.26 11.76
CA ILE A 3 -14.10 3.32 10.45
C ILE A 3 -14.93 2.48 9.47
N GLY A 4 -15.23 3.03 8.29
CA GLY A 4 -16.05 2.34 7.28
C GLY A 4 -17.56 2.27 7.57
N LYS A 5 -18.03 2.88 8.68
CA LYS A 5 -19.47 2.92 9.00
C LYS A 5 -20.24 3.63 7.88
N ASP A 6 -21.36 3.02 7.45
CA ASP A 6 -22.24 3.53 6.39
C ASP A 6 -21.57 3.71 5.02
N ARG A 7 -20.45 3.01 4.79
CA ARG A 7 -19.68 3.02 3.51
C ARG A 7 -19.83 1.73 2.70
N GLY A 8 -20.68 0.80 3.14
CA GLY A 8 -20.79 -0.52 2.52
C GLY A 8 -19.51 -1.35 2.68
N GLY A 9 -18.81 -1.19 3.82
CA GLY A 9 -17.66 -2.03 4.14
C GLY A 9 -18.08 -3.50 4.25
N PHE A 10 -17.27 -4.39 3.69
CA PHE A 10 -17.48 -5.83 3.79
C PHE A 10 -17.37 -6.30 5.24
N SER A 11 -18.28 -7.18 5.66
CA SER A 11 -18.10 -7.93 6.89
C SER A 11 -17.04 -9.02 6.71
N LYS A 12 -16.61 -9.61 7.83
CA LYS A 12 -15.72 -10.78 7.80
C LYS A 12 -16.36 -11.93 7.01
N GLU A 13 -17.66 -12.17 7.19
CA GLU A 13 -18.42 -13.21 6.51
C GLU A 13 -18.48 -12.96 5.01
N ASP A 14 -18.72 -11.70 4.58
CA ASP A 14 -18.72 -11.35 3.15
C ASP A 14 -17.36 -11.66 2.50
N ILE A 15 -16.27 -11.33 3.20
CA ILE A 15 -14.91 -11.63 2.72
C ILE A 15 -14.72 -13.15 2.63
N ILE A 16 -15.09 -13.90 3.66
CA ILE A 16 -14.96 -15.37 3.67
C ILE A 16 -15.75 -16.01 2.52
N GLU A 17 -16.99 -15.55 2.27
CA GLU A 17 -17.81 -16.01 1.14
C GLU A 17 -17.10 -15.76 -0.20
N LEU A 18 -16.57 -14.55 -0.41
CA LEU A 18 -15.80 -14.21 -1.61
C LEU A 18 -14.56 -15.11 -1.77
N LEU A 19 -13.84 -15.39 -0.69
CA LEU A 19 -12.66 -16.25 -0.71
C LEU A 19 -12.99 -17.70 -1.06
N VAL A 20 -14.10 -18.23 -0.51
CA VAL A 20 -14.57 -19.59 -0.84
C VAL A 20 -14.91 -19.66 -2.32
N PHE A 21 -15.70 -18.71 -2.82
CA PHE A 21 -16.07 -18.65 -4.23
C PHE A 21 -14.83 -18.55 -5.14
N ALA A 22 -13.89 -17.64 -4.85
CA ALA A 22 -12.66 -17.50 -5.61
C ALA A 22 -11.85 -18.82 -5.63
N LYS A 23 -11.77 -19.51 -4.49
CA LYS A 23 -11.03 -20.78 -4.37
C LYS A 23 -11.66 -21.90 -5.21
N GLU A 24 -12.98 -21.99 -5.29
CA GLU A 24 -13.68 -22.95 -6.16
C GLU A 24 -13.32 -22.75 -7.64
N HIS A 25 -12.89 -21.54 -7.99
CA HIS A 25 -12.43 -21.15 -9.32
C HIS A 25 -10.91 -21.07 -9.46
N PHE A 26 -10.15 -21.61 -8.49
CA PHE A 26 -8.68 -21.60 -8.49
C PHE A 26 -8.08 -20.18 -8.51
N ILE A 27 -8.80 -19.19 -7.98
CA ILE A 27 -8.37 -17.80 -7.86
C ILE A 27 -7.91 -17.53 -6.42
N GLU A 28 -6.72 -16.96 -6.27
CA GLU A 28 -6.26 -16.41 -5.00
C GLU A 28 -6.63 -14.93 -4.89
N VAL A 29 -7.18 -14.54 -3.75
CA VAL A 29 -7.49 -13.14 -3.44
C VAL A 29 -6.48 -12.63 -2.42
N ILE A 30 -5.76 -11.59 -2.80
CA ILE A 30 -4.75 -10.95 -1.96
C ILE A 30 -5.34 -9.67 -1.38
N PRO A 31 -5.30 -9.46 -0.05
CA PRO A 31 -5.73 -8.20 0.54
C PRO A 31 -4.79 -7.06 0.13
N VAL A 32 -5.37 -5.94 -0.32
CA VAL A 32 -4.69 -4.66 -0.51
C VAL A 32 -5.23 -3.68 0.52
N PHE A 33 -4.38 -3.29 1.46
CA PHE A 33 -4.76 -2.43 2.58
C PHE A 33 -3.82 -1.23 2.67
N GLN A 34 -4.38 -0.04 2.84
CA GLN A 34 -3.61 1.19 2.86
C GLN A 34 -3.00 1.44 4.23
N THR A 35 -1.66 1.52 4.28
CA THR A 35 -0.92 1.63 5.56
C THR A 35 -0.28 2.99 5.78
N ILE A 36 -0.46 3.93 4.84
CA ILE A 36 0.04 5.31 4.98
C ILE A 36 -0.76 6.33 4.15
N GLY A 37 -0.78 6.22 2.83
CA GLY A 37 -1.55 7.11 1.93
C GLY A 37 -2.99 6.66 1.75
N HIS A 38 -3.84 7.50 1.12
CA HIS A 38 -5.27 7.23 0.87
C HIS A 38 -6.11 7.08 2.15
N TRP A 39 -5.75 7.80 3.20
CA TRP A 39 -6.48 7.85 4.47
C TRP A 39 -7.47 9.01 4.57
N ASP A 40 -7.63 9.81 3.51
CA ASP A 40 -8.50 10.99 3.44
C ASP A 40 -9.94 10.68 3.87
N ASN A 41 -10.49 9.52 3.47
CA ASN A 41 -11.84 9.11 3.86
C ASN A 41 -12.02 8.91 5.38
N ILE A 42 -10.94 8.56 6.10
CA ILE A 42 -10.93 8.39 7.55
C ILE A 42 -10.58 9.72 8.21
N LEU A 43 -9.52 10.38 7.73
CA LEU A 43 -8.95 11.59 8.31
C LEU A 43 -9.78 12.86 8.05
N ASN A 44 -10.85 12.78 7.24
CA ASN A 44 -11.88 13.82 7.18
C ASN A 44 -12.74 13.89 8.46
N ASN A 45 -12.76 12.85 9.29
CA ASN A 45 -13.46 12.88 10.58
C ASN A 45 -12.52 13.39 11.70
N PRO A 46 -12.91 14.44 12.45
CA PRO A 46 -12.14 14.97 13.58
C PRO A 46 -11.73 13.95 14.63
N ASP A 47 -12.52 12.91 14.85
CA ASP A 47 -12.23 11.84 15.82
C ASP A 47 -10.94 11.06 15.48
N TYR A 48 -10.43 11.17 14.24
CA TYR A 48 -9.24 10.44 13.76
C TYR A 48 -8.07 11.35 13.38
N TRP A 49 -8.18 12.67 13.59
CA TRP A 49 -7.11 13.61 13.21
C TRP A 49 -5.77 13.34 13.89
N GLU A 50 -5.77 12.70 15.07
CA GLU A 50 -4.53 12.35 15.76
C GLU A 50 -3.62 11.43 14.94
N TYR A 51 -4.17 10.64 14.02
CA TYR A 51 -3.42 9.70 13.20
C TYR A 51 -2.84 10.32 11.92
N GLY A 52 -3.33 11.48 11.49
CA GLY A 52 -2.96 12.11 10.22
C GLY A 52 -1.78 13.09 10.34
N GLU A 53 -1.12 13.37 9.22
CA GLU A 53 -0.14 14.48 9.13
C GLU A 53 -0.76 15.82 9.55
N PHE A 54 -2.02 16.03 9.20
CA PHE A 54 -2.84 17.18 9.60
C PHE A 54 -4.33 16.83 9.43
N PRO A 55 -5.27 17.61 10.00
CA PRO A 55 -6.70 17.45 9.77
C PRO A 55 -7.07 17.30 8.27
N GLY A 56 -7.66 16.16 7.89
CA GLY A 56 -8.03 15.89 6.49
C GLY A 56 -6.87 15.51 5.56
N SER A 57 -5.69 15.18 6.07
CA SER A 57 -4.57 14.72 5.24
C SER A 57 -4.88 13.41 4.51
N ASN A 58 -4.17 13.18 3.40
CA ASN A 58 -4.20 11.90 2.70
C ASN A 58 -3.28 10.85 3.37
N SER A 59 -2.23 11.32 4.08
CA SER A 59 -1.26 10.45 4.74
C SER A 59 -1.43 10.39 6.25
N LEU A 60 -1.16 9.21 6.82
CA LEU A 60 -0.88 9.04 8.25
C LEU A 60 0.40 9.78 8.68
N ASN A 61 0.43 10.22 9.93
CA ASN A 61 1.63 10.76 10.58
C ASN A 61 2.54 9.61 11.02
N ILE A 62 3.56 9.32 10.23
CA ILE A 62 4.50 8.23 10.51
C ILE A 62 5.38 8.42 11.75
N ALA A 63 5.39 9.63 12.32
CA ALA A 63 6.05 9.92 13.59
C ALA A 63 5.16 9.61 14.82
N ASN A 64 3.86 9.41 14.64
CA ASN A 64 2.96 9.04 15.72
C ASN A 64 2.94 7.51 15.91
N GLU A 65 3.46 7.01 17.04
CA GLU A 65 3.51 5.56 17.30
C GLU A 65 2.11 4.90 17.38
N LYS A 66 1.06 5.66 17.73
CA LYS A 66 -0.31 5.13 17.81
C LYS A 66 -0.84 4.64 16.46
N ILE A 67 -0.29 5.12 15.33
CA ILE A 67 -0.71 4.57 14.03
C ILE A 67 -0.33 3.09 13.91
N TYR A 68 0.75 2.65 14.54
CA TYR A 68 1.20 1.26 14.44
C TYR A 68 0.36 0.33 15.32
N GLU A 69 -0.16 0.83 16.44
CA GLU A 69 -1.18 0.10 17.24
C GLU A 69 -2.47 -0.08 16.41
N LEU A 70 -2.92 0.99 15.76
CA LEU A 70 -4.09 0.98 14.88
C LEU A 70 -3.92 0.01 13.70
N LEU A 71 -2.77 0.07 13.02
CA LEU A 71 -2.45 -0.82 11.90
C LEU A 71 -2.32 -2.28 12.36
N ASP A 72 -1.74 -2.52 13.55
CA ASP A 72 -1.65 -3.86 14.12
C ASP A 72 -3.03 -4.47 14.40
N GLU A 73 -3.96 -3.69 14.95
CA GLU A 73 -5.35 -4.12 15.17
C GLU A 73 -6.05 -4.44 13.84
N MET A 74 -5.98 -3.52 12.87
CA MET A 74 -6.66 -3.67 11.58
C MET A 74 -6.10 -4.82 10.73
N ILE A 75 -4.78 -4.95 10.66
CA ILE A 75 -4.14 -6.06 9.94
C ILE A 75 -4.43 -7.38 10.66
N GLY A 76 -4.49 -7.35 12.00
CA GLY A 76 -4.94 -8.49 12.80
C GLY A 76 -6.35 -8.94 12.44
N GLU A 77 -7.31 -8.02 12.35
CA GLU A 77 -8.68 -8.32 11.94
C GLU A 77 -8.73 -8.95 10.54
N LEU A 78 -8.03 -8.35 9.56
CA LEU A 78 -7.93 -8.85 8.20
C LEU A 78 -7.32 -10.27 8.14
N SER A 79 -6.32 -10.55 8.97
CA SER A 79 -5.69 -11.88 9.04
C SER A 79 -6.64 -12.98 9.50
N THR A 80 -7.74 -12.62 10.17
CA THR A 80 -8.75 -13.60 10.58
C THR A 80 -9.73 -13.96 9.46
N ALA A 81 -9.74 -13.21 8.35
CA ALA A 81 -10.60 -13.42 7.20
C ALA A 81 -9.80 -13.93 5.98
N PHE A 82 -8.67 -13.30 5.66
CA PHE A 82 -7.85 -13.63 4.50
C PHE A 82 -6.90 -14.80 4.78
N SER A 83 -6.82 -15.75 3.82
CA SER A 83 -5.94 -16.93 3.90
C SER A 83 -4.75 -16.89 2.95
N SER A 84 -4.52 -15.79 2.22
CA SER A 84 -3.40 -15.66 1.28
C SER A 84 -2.06 -15.62 2.02
N GLU A 85 -1.00 -16.13 1.38
CA GLU A 85 0.36 -15.96 1.88
C GLU A 85 0.90 -14.54 1.62
N TYR A 86 0.21 -13.76 0.77
CA TYR A 86 0.57 -12.41 0.36
C TYR A 86 -0.29 -11.37 1.10
N PHE A 87 0.31 -10.21 1.36
CA PHE A 87 -0.40 -9.03 1.83
C PHE A 87 0.18 -7.79 1.17
N HIS A 88 -0.68 -6.96 0.58
CA HIS A 88 -0.26 -5.72 -0.06
C HIS A 88 -0.55 -4.53 0.84
N ILE A 89 0.49 -3.79 1.22
CA ILE A 89 0.42 -2.70 2.20
C ILE A 89 0.08 -1.33 1.59
N GLY A 90 -0.35 -1.31 0.32
CA GLY A 90 -0.49 -0.10 -0.49
C GLY A 90 0.79 0.75 -0.49
N ALA A 91 0.71 1.88 0.22
CA ALA A 91 1.78 2.85 0.49
C ALA A 91 2.17 3.76 -0.68
N ASP A 92 1.36 3.77 -1.73
CA ASP A 92 1.42 4.72 -2.83
C ASP A 92 0.95 6.11 -2.39
N GLU A 93 1.34 7.13 -3.18
CA GLU A 93 0.79 8.48 -3.14
C GLU A 93 0.72 9.18 -1.76
N SER A 94 1.60 8.80 -0.83
CA SER A 94 1.67 9.32 0.53
C SER A 94 2.36 10.69 0.64
N TRP A 95 2.05 11.61 -0.29
CA TRP A 95 2.72 12.89 -0.49
C TRP A 95 2.69 13.87 0.69
N ASP A 96 1.84 13.65 1.68
CA ASP A 96 1.73 14.53 2.86
C ASP A 96 2.80 14.28 3.93
N VAL A 97 3.51 13.15 3.87
CA VAL A 97 4.54 12.80 4.85
C VAL A 97 5.61 13.90 4.93
N GLY A 98 5.94 14.31 6.15
CA GLY A 98 6.90 15.36 6.45
C GLY A 98 6.35 16.78 6.33
N LYS A 99 5.08 16.95 5.93
CA LYS A 99 4.52 18.30 5.80
C LYS A 99 4.15 18.91 7.13
N LEU A 100 3.68 18.16 8.13
CA LEU A 100 3.34 18.72 9.44
C LEU A 100 3.64 17.75 10.58
N GLY A 101 2.79 16.75 10.80
CA GLY A 101 2.88 15.85 11.95
C GLY A 101 4.23 15.12 12.08
N SER A 102 4.83 14.72 10.97
CA SER A 102 6.16 14.07 10.96
C SER A 102 7.31 14.99 10.57
N ARG A 103 7.08 16.32 10.48
CA ARG A 103 8.08 17.28 9.99
C ARG A 103 9.40 17.21 10.77
N GLU A 104 9.34 17.27 12.11
CA GLU A 104 10.53 17.24 12.95
C GLU A 104 11.33 15.93 12.76
N MET A 105 10.64 14.78 12.71
CA MET A 105 11.29 13.50 12.40
C MET A 105 11.99 13.57 11.04
N VAL A 106 11.30 14.03 10.00
CA VAL A 106 11.84 14.11 8.64
C VAL A 106 13.01 15.07 8.53
N GLU A 107 12.99 16.21 9.23
CA GLU A 107 14.11 17.15 9.32
C GLU A 107 15.34 16.53 9.99
N ASN A 108 15.12 15.67 11.00
CA ASN A 108 16.19 15.04 11.77
C ASN A 108 16.85 13.84 11.06
N ILE A 109 16.05 12.93 10.48
CA ILE A 109 16.57 11.67 9.90
C ILE A 109 16.53 11.62 8.37
N GLY A 110 15.89 12.59 7.73
CA GLY A 110 15.65 12.61 6.30
C GLY A 110 14.43 11.78 5.89
N ILE A 111 13.73 12.25 4.85
CA ILE A 111 12.49 11.65 4.36
C ILE A 111 12.65 10.20 3.89
N GLY A 112 13.78 9.86 3.26
CA GLY A 112 14.04 8.49 2.80
C GLY A 112 14.16 7.50 3.96
N GLN A 113 14.87 7.89 5.02
CA GLN A 113 14.99 7.08 6.23
C GLN A 113 13.66 6.99 6.99
N ALA A 114 12.87 8.07 7.01
CA ALA A 114 11.54 8.08 7.62
C ALA A 114 10.59 7.07 6.94
N TYR A 115 10.53 7.06 5.60
CA TYR A 115 9.79 6.04 4.85
C TYR A 115 10.30 4.62 5.11
N LEU A 116 11.63 4.42 5.09
CA LEU A 116 12.21 3.10 5.37
C LEU A 116 11.81 2.58 6.76
N ASN A 117 11.85 3.44 7.78
CA ASN A 117 11.45 3.09 9.14
C ASN A 117 9.98 2.70 9.20
N HIS A 118 9.10 3.47 8.56
CA HIS A 118 7.68 3.16 8.47
C HIS A 118 7.44 1.81 7.78
N TYR A 119 8.03 1.58 6.60
CA TYR A 119 7.87 0.33 5.87
C TYR A 119 8.36 -0.89 6.63
N LYS A 120 9.47 -0.76 7.39
CA LYS A 120 9.94 -1.84 8.26
C LYS A 120 8.96 -2.16 9.38
N LYS A 121 8.40 -1.14 10.04
CA LYS A 121 7.39 -1.36 11.10
C LYS A 121 6.15 -2.07 10.55
N VAL A 122 5.60 -1.59 9.43
CA VAL A 122 4.44 -2.23 8.78
C VAL A 122 4.78 -3.64 8.31
N TYR A 123 5.96 -3.86 7.75
CA TYR A 123 6.45 -5.18 7.37
C TYR A 123 6.43 -6.13 8.58
N GLU A 124 6.99 -5.75 9.73
CA GLU A 124 6.99 -6.59 10.93
C GLU A 124 5.56 -6.91 11.43
N ILE A 125 4.64 -5.93 11.38
CA ILE A 125 3.22 -6.16 11.72
C ILE A 125 2.61 -7.22 10.79
N VAL A 126 2.81 -7.09 9.48
CA VAL A 126 2.30 -8.06 8.49
C VAL A 126 2.90 -9.45 8.73
N LYS A 127 4.21 -9.54 9.00
CA LYS A 127 4.89 -10.81 9.31
C LYS A 127 4.37 -11.45 10.59
N LYS A 128 4.10 -10.65 11.63
CA LYS A 128 3.52 -11.10 12.92
C LYS A 128 2.21 -11.87 12.71
N TYR A 129 1.38 -11.46 11.75
CA TYR A 129 0.11 -12.12 11.43
C TYR A 129 0.22 -13.30 10.43
N GLY A 130 1.44 -13.78 10.15
CA GLY A 130 1.67 -15.01 9.40
C GLY A 130 1.77 -14.85 7.88
N TYR A 131 1.60 -13.64 7.35
CA TYR A 131 1.82 -13.38 5.93
C TYR A 131 3.28 -13.60 5.54
N LYS A 132 3.51 -14.37 4.48
CA LYS A 132 4.86 -14.74 4.04
C LYS A 132 5.47 -13.70 3.13
N LYS A 133 4.67 -13.06 2.28
CA LYS A 133 5.12 -12.11 1.25
C LYS A 133 4.42 -10.76 1.42
N VAL A 134 5.21 -9.69 1.49
CA VAL A 134 4.70 -8.32 1.58
C VAL A 134 4.85 -7.66 0.21
N ILE A 135 3.78 -7.03 -0.26
CA ILE A 135 3.75 -6.30 -1.53
C ILE A 135 3.60 -4.80 -1.26
N ILE A 136 4.37 -3.97 -1.95
CA ILE A 136 4.34 -2.50 -1.82
C ILE A 136 4.34 -1.83 -3.20
N TYR A 137 3.60 -0.74 -3.37
CA TYR A 137 3.64 0.04 -4.61
C TYR A 137 4.96 0.81 -4.79
N HIS A 138 5.41 0.94 -6.03
CA HIS A 138 6.75 1.43 -6.35
C HIS A 138 6.95 2.96 -6.27
N ASP A 139 5.90 3.78 -6.35
CA ASP A 139 5.98 5.19 -6.76
C ASP A 139 6.66 6.10 -5.72
N ILE A 140 6.46 5.83 -4.43
CA ILE A 140 7.15 6.53 -3.33
C ILE A 140 8.54 5.95 -3.13
N LEU A 141 8.65 4.63 -2.94
CA LEU A 141 9.90 3.98 -2.54
C LEU A 141 11.04 4.20 -3.53
N TYR A 142 10.75 4.33 -4.84
CA TYR A 142 11.80 4.48 -5.86
C TYR A 142 12.57 5.80 -5.72
N LYS A 143 11.98 6.80 -5.06
CA LYS A 143 12.56 8.13 -4.92
C LYS A 143 13.73 8.17 -3.92
N TYR A 144 13.86 7.16 -3.06
CA TYR A 144 14.75 7.21 -1.90
C TYR A 144 15.71 6.02 -1.89
N LYS A 145 17.01 6.32 -1.89
CA LYS A 145 18.08 5.31 -1.93
C LYS A 145 18.06 4.44 -0.67
N GLU A 146 17.82 5.06 0.48
CA GLU A 146 17.71 4.43 1.78
C GLU A 146 16.69 3.30 1.75
N VAL A 147 15.52 3.56 1.16
CA VAL A 147 14.45 2.57 1.02
C VAL A 147 14.88 1.41 0.11
N LEU A 148 15.44 1.72 -1.07
CA LEU A 148 15.87 0.70 -2.03
C LEU A 148 16.97 -0.22 -1.46
N GLU A 149 17.87 0.32 -0.63
CA GLU A 149 18.96 -0.44 -0.03
C GLU A 149 18.52 -1.18 1.24
N GLY A 150 17.66 -0.56 2.05
CA GLY A 150 17.32 -0.98 3.40
C GLY A 150 16.08 -1.85 3.56
N LEU A 151 15.20 -1.94 2.55
CA LEU A 151 14.02 -2.81 2.61
C LEU A 151 14.40 -4.30 2.73
N PRO A 152 13.60 -5.12 3.45
CA PRO A 152 13.75 -6.58 3.44
C PRO A 152 13.73 -7.13 2.01
N LYS A 153 14.62 -8.09 1.72
CA LYS A 153 14.86 -8.55 0.34
C LYS A 153 13.75 -9.44 -0.23
N ASP A 154 12.85 -9.91 0.61
CA ASP A 154 11.69 -10.71 0.23
C ASP A 154 10.42 -9.88 -0.01
N VAL A 155 10.47 -8.56 0.19
CA VAL A 155 9.41 -7.63 -0.23
C VAL A 155 9.31 -7.64 -1.76
N ILE A 156 8.07 -7.68 -2.23
CA ILE A 156 7.74 -7.62 -3.65
C ILE A 156 7.34 -6.20 -4.00
N ILE A 157 8.02 -5.61 -4.98
CA ILE A 157 7.70 -4.27 -5.46
C ILE A 157 6.72 -4.39 -6.62
N MET A 158 5.57 -3.73 -6.47
CA MET A 158 4.52 -3.66 -7.47
C MET A 158 4.63 -2.34 -8.27
N TYR A 159 4.99 -2.47 -9.54
CA TYR A 159 5.02 -1.34 -10.47
C TYR A 159 3.64 -1.08 -11.08
N TRP A 160 3.09 0.11 -10.89
CA TRP A 160 1.83 0.51 -11.51
C TRP A 160 2.05 1.66 -12.50
N LYS A 161 1.44 1.54 -13.68
CA LYS A 161 1.37 2.62 -14.67
C LYS A 161 0.16 2.41 -15.57
N TYR A 162 -0.74 3.37 -15.54
CA TYR A 162 -2.00 3.28 -16.29
C TYR A 162 -1.97 3.98 -17.66
N ASN A 163 -0.92 4.76 -17.95
CA ASN A 163 -0.84 5.56 -19.18
C ASN A 163 0.06 4.90 -20.25
N THR A 164 -0.45 4.77 -21.48
CA THR A 164 0.16 4.01 -22.60
C THR A 164 1.12 4.79 -23.48
N HIS A 165 1.56 6.00 -23.10
CA HIS A 165 2.48 6.75 -23.95
C HIS A 165 3.76 5.94 -24.22
N LYS A 166 4.05 5.75 -25.53
CA LYS A 166 5.00 4.81 -26.18
C LYS A 166 6.46 4.83 -25.69
N ASN A 167 6.81 5.72 -24.78
CA ASN A 167 8.15 5.77 -24.19
C ASN A 167 8.11 5.12 -22.80
N HIS A 168 8.31 3.80 -22.76
CA HIS A 168 8.83 3.12 -21.56
C HIS A 168 10.24 3.67 -21.30
N SER A 169 10.34 4.76 -20.54
CA SER A 169 11.64 5.36 -20.27
C SER A 169 12.51 4.40 -19.45
N ARG A 170 13.81 4.46 -19.71
CA ARG A 170 14.90 3.58 -19.26
C ARG A 170 15.02 3.35 -17.73
N LYS A 171 14.15 3.93 -16.91
CA LYS A 171 14.11 3.80 -15.43
C LYS A 171 13.82 2.37 -14.94
N ASN A 172 13.28 1.49 -15.78
CA ASN A 172 13.07 0.07 -15.42
C ASN A 172 14.37 -0.76 -15.31
N LYS A 173 15.49 -0.30 -15.90
CA LYS A 173 16.77 -1.06 -15.85
C LYS A 173 17.46 -1.00 -14.47
N SER A 174 17.41 0.13 -13.77
CA SER A 174 17.99 0.26 -12.43
C SER A 174 17.21 -0.55 -11.39
N ILE A 175 15.91 -0.68 -11.59
CA ILE A 175 14.99 -1.37 -10.70
C ILE A 175 15.19 -2.89 -10.73
N LYS A 176 15.27 -3.49 -11.92
CA LYS A 176 15.57 -4.93 -12.10
C LYS A 176 16.97 -5.31 -11.56
N SER A 177 17.87 -4.35 -11.41
CA SER A 177 19.22 -4.59 -10.87
C SER A 177 19.26 -4.70 -9.34
N ILE A 178 18.22 -4.21 -8.63
CA ILE A 178 18.23 -4.11 -7.16
C ILE A 178 17.30 -5.14 -6.51
N PHE A 179 16.20 -5.52 -7.18
CA PHE A 179 15.23 -6.48 -6.65
C PHE A 179 14.99 -7.62 -7.64
N SER A 180 15.11 -8.86 -7.14
CA SER A 180 14.84 -10.09 -7.89
C SER A 180 13.34 -10.40 -8.03
N ASN A 181 12.49 -9.83 -7.16
CA ASN A 181 11.04 -10.08 -7.14
C ASN A 181 10.28 -8.83 -7.57
N PHE A 182 9.93 -8.76 -8.86
CA PHE A 182 9.20 -7.63 -9.46
C PHE A 182 7.85 -8.10 -10.01
N LEU A 183 6.75 -7.46 -9.57
CA LEU A 183 5.43 -7.63 -10.17
C LEU A 183 5.10 -6.37 -10.99
N ILE A 184 4.76 -6.56 -12.26
CA ILE A 184 4.23 -5.51 -13.13
C ILE A 184 2.77 -5.86 -13.42
N PRO A 185 1.82 -5.41 -12.59
CA PRO A 185 0.41 -5.55 -12.93
C PRO A 185 0.07 -4.74 -14.18
N ILE A 186 -0.59 -5.39 -15.13
CA ILE A 186 -1.31 -4.70 -16.20
C ILE A 186 -2.71 -4.43 -15.64
N ILE A 187 -2.97 -3.18 -15.26
CA ILE A 187 -4.30 -2.78 -14.79
C ILE A 187 -4.83 -1.72 -15.76
N ALA A 188 -6.00 -1.98 -16.30
CA ALA A 188 -6.74 -0.99 -17.06
C ALA A 188 -7.42 -0.03 -16.07
N PRO A 189 -7.13 1.28 -16.09
CA PRO A 189 -7.91 2.21 -15.28
C PRO A 189 -9.34 2.29 -15.84
N ALA A 190 -10.33 2.25 -14.95
CA ALA A 190 -11.64 2.79 -15.29
C ALA A 190 -11.52 4.31 -15.40
N ARG A 191 -12.00 4.90 -16.51
CA ARG A 191 -12.04 6.36 -16.69
C ARG A 191 -13.48 6.79 -16.90
N GLY A 192 -14.13 7.24 -15.83
CA GLY A 192 -15.57 7.56 -15.84
C GLY A 192 -16.46 6.32 -15.89
N TYR A 193 -17.66 6.46 -16.43
CA TYR A 193 -18.68 5.40 -16.48
C TYR A 193 -18.38 4.24 -17.46
N PHE A 194 -17.29 4.32 -18.23
CA PHE A 194 -16.92 3.31 -19.22
C PHE A 194 -15.50 2.80 -18.98
N SER A 195 -15.35 1.47 -18.93
CA SER A 195 -14.06 0.81 -18.95
C SER A 195 -13.37 1.06 -20.28
N ASN A 196 -12.14 1.59 -20.27
CA ASN A 196 -11.40 1.88 -21.50
C ASN A 196 -10.52 0.69 -21.92
N TYR A 197 -11.16 -0.38 -22.42
CA TYR A 197 -10.47 -1.61 -22.82
C TYR A 197 -9.39 -1.42 -23.89
N SER A 198 -9.49 -0.37 -24.72
CA SER A 198 -8.53 -0.07 -25.81
C SER A 198 -7.12 0.31 -25.34
N ILE A 199 -6.95 0.72 -24.09
CA ILE A 199 -5.66 1.10 -23.48
C ILE A 199 -4.90 -0.16 -22.97
N SER A 200 -5.55 -1.31 -22.90
CA SER A 200 -5.07 -2.47 -22.13
C SER A 200 -4.11 -3.41 -22.87
N ILE A 201 -3.90 -3.23 -24.18
CA ILE A 201 -3.09 -4.15 -24.99
C ILE A 201 -1.72 -3.52 -25.25
N THR A 202 -0.83 -3.62 -24.27
CA THR A 202 0.61 -3.40 -24.53
C THR A 202 1.27 -4.76 -24.66
N LYS A 203 1.62 -5.15 -25.89
CA LYS A 203 2.51 -6.30 -26.13
C LYS A 203 3.87 -5.98 -25.51
N PHE A 204 4.36 -6.88 -24.68
CA PHE A 204 5.77 -6.92 -24.32
C PHE A 204 6.46 -7.73 -25.42
N ASP A 205 7.20 -7.06 -26.30
CA ASP A 205 8.20 -7.69 -27.18
C ASP A 205 9.51 -7.94 -26.40
#